data_AF-A0A9D4MMS8-F1
#
_entry.id   AF-A0A9D4MMS8-F1
#
_cell.length_a   1.000
_cell.length_b   1.000
_cell.length_c   1.000
_cell.angle_alpha   90.00
_cell.angle_beta   90.00
_cell.angle_gamma   90.00
#
_symmetry.space_group_name_H-M   'P 1'
#
loop_
_entity.id
_entity.type
_entity.pdbx_description
1 polymer ?
#
loop_
_entity_poly.entity_id
_entity_poly.type
_entity_poly.pdbx_seq_one_letter_code
_entity_poly.pdbx_strand_id
1 'polypeptide(L)'
;MDGYQEQLSSIYTHAFGNTDLLRKYGVPIGGDQLTRVRLSEAKNLRSLSVTSEKRYDNLHPIVCEMWHSKRDFLDKCFRKFFKAEVSPGTLNHFKTILHRTDVNGKVKGRFQPHFNLLMSVGEGMVIEQIYEFFKMEGNDSQPQHKLCADLSDVQPVEQSDVLMKIVHDFMTHYGYGTVDCPKNNLQPCSRTQRIVGISKSEDKRIVIRYEVSSSPNSETDEPYNYCMQLCHWYLHLAALDDTAKEGDLNRTVVNCQYSLPFFYAHSKLSKYLVENIDYILKCNYLLSPLQKMRVLEGSYVNTKGGKGKNVESDLTQENSVCNQKALIKSLVANKSEKSIKRVTGAADTIAVICSKFDASVQIKAKSGHHSKPLDKTDQELISKELRKSRPFHVTPGRKCPGFANICAVPVSVEQIPAMKQRLNQIITRLTRGLSVDVENEDDVDV
;
A
#
# COMPACT_ATOMS: atom_id res chain seq x y z
N MET A 1 -22.19 18.35 -12.11
CA MET A 1 -21.86 18.84 -10.76
C MET A 1 -23.07 19.48 -10.11
N ASP A 2 -23.77 20.42 -10.77
CA ASP A 2 -24.99 21.03 -10.23
C ASP A 2 -26.06 19.99 -9.82
N GLY A 3 -26.38 19.03 -10.70
CA GLY A 3 -27.31 17.95 -10.34
C GLY A 3 -26.83 17.04 -9.19
N TYR A 4 -25.51 16.90 -8.98
CA TYR A 4 -24.98 16.16 -7.83
C TYR A 4 -25.14 16.98 -6.54
N GLN A 5 -24.92 18.30 -6.61
CA GLN A 5 -25.15 19.22 -5.50
C GLN A 5 -26.63 19.24 -5.10
N GLU A 6 -27.56 19.27 -6.07
CA GLU A 6 -29.00 19.17 -5.82
C GLU A 6 -29.38 17.86 -5.13
N GLN A 7 -28.80 16.74 -5.57
CA GLN A 7 -29.00 15.44 -4.92
C GLN A 7 -28.49 15.44 -3.48
N LEU A 8 -27.29 15.98 -3.23
CA LEU A 8 -26.75 16.08 -1.87
C LEU A 8 -27.61 16.96 -0.97
N SER A 9 -28.03 18.13 -1.44
CA SER A 9 -28.95 19.00 -0.72
C SER A 9 -30.25 18.27 -0.39
N SER A 10 -30.83 17.57 -1.37
CA SER A 10 -32.04 16.78 -1.16
C SER A 10 -31.84 15.68 -0.11
N ILE A 11 -30.76 14.91 -0.18
CA ILE A 11 -30.45 13.85 0.80
C ILE A 11 -30.35 14.43 2.21
N TYR A 12 -29.59 15.52 2.39
CA TYR A 12 -29.40 16.14 3.69
C TYR A 12 -30.70 16.76 4.23
N THR A 13 -31.49 17.43 3.38
CA THR A 13 -32.80 17.95 3.77
C THR A 13 -33.76 16.83 4.20
N HIS A 14 -33.77 15.69 3.49
CA HIS A 14 -34.62 14.56 3.89
C HIS A 14 -34.14 13.88 5.18
N ALA A 15 -32.83 13.72 5.35
CA ALA A 15 -32.28 13.03 6.52
C ALA A 15 -32.29 13.89 7.79
N PHE A 16 -32.09 15.21 7.66
CA PHE A 16 -31.83 16.11 8.79
C PHE A 16 -32.74 17.33 8.85
N GLY A 17 -33.68 17.49 7.91
CA GLY A 17 -34.59 18.64 7.83
C GLY A 17 -33.96 19.93 7.29
N ASN A 18 -32.64 20.00 7.13
CA ASN A 18 -31.92 21.17 6.59
C ASN A 18 -30.60 20.79 5.91
N THR A 19 -29.95 21.78 5.27
CA THR A 19 -28.64 21.63 4.62
C THR A 19 -27.48 22.18 5.45
N ASP A 20 -27.71 22.58 6.71
CA ASP A 20 -26.68 23.23 7.53
C ASP A 20 -25.55 22.28 7.87
N LEU A 21 -25.86 21.00 8.09
CA LEU A 21 -24.86 19.95 8.29
C LEU A 21 -24.00 19.72 7.04
N LEU A 22 -24.58 19.85 5.84
CA LEU A 22 -23.85 19.76 4.57
C LEU A 22 -22.85 20.91 4.43
N ARG A 23 -23.27 22.14 4.81
CA ARG A 23 -22.39 23.33 4.81
C ARG A 23 -21.29 23.21 5.86
N LYS A 24 -21.64 22.74 7.06
CA LYS A 24 -20.74 22.67 8.21
C LYS A 24 -19.64 21.62 8.04
N TYR A 25 -19.99 20.44 7.54
CA TYR A 25 -19.08 19.30 7.56
C TYR A 25 -18.58 18.87 6.18
N GLY A 26 -19.29 19.24 5.12
CA GLY A 26 -18.97 18.83 3.76
C GLY A 26 -19.08 17.31 3.53
N VAL A 27 -18.77 16.93 2.29
CA VAL A 27 -18.77 15.57 1.78
C VAL A 27 -17.39 15.29 1.19
N PRO A 28 -16.65 14.30 1.74
CA PRO A 28 -15.41 13.84 1.14
C PRO A 28 -15.63 13.36 -0.29
N ILE A 29 -14.71 13.70 -1.19
CA ILE A 29 -14.73 13.28 -2.59
C ILE A 29 -13.50 12.43 -2.86
N GLY A 30 -13.72 11.14 -3.13
CA GLY A 30 -12.69 10.26 -3.67
C GLY A 30 -12.40 10.61 -5.13
N GLY A 31 -11.13 10.63 -5.50
CA GLY A 31 -10.78 10.76 -6.89
C GLY A 31 -9.28 10.77 -7.16
N ASP A 32 -8.95 10.47 -8.40
CA ASP A 32 -7.58 10.53 -8.88
C ASP A 32 -7.13 12.00 -9.12
N GLN A 33 -5.83 12.26 -9.36
CA GLN A 33 -5.32 13.61 -9.67
C GLN A 33 -6.14 14.38 -10.72
N LEU A 34 -6.67 13.73 -11.75
CA LEU A 34 -7.47 14.41 -12.76
C LEU A 34 -8.81 14.87 -12.19
N THR A 35 -9.44 14.04 -11.36
CA THR A 35 -10.64 14.39 -10.60
C THR A 35 -10.37 15.58 -9.67
N ARG A 36 -9.23 15.57 -8.97
CA ARG A 36 -8.78 16.68 -8.13
C ARG A 36 -8.65 17.99 -8.92
N VAL A 37 -7.92 17.97 -10.04
CA VAL A 37 -7.71 19.15 -10.89
C VAL A 37 -9.05 19.68 -11.40
N ARG A 38 -9.90 18.81 -11.95
CA ARG A 38 -11.22 19.20 -12.47
C ARG A 38 -12.13 19.81 -11.41
N LEU A 39 -12.15 19.23 -10.21
CA LEU A 39 -12.97 19.77 -9.12
C LEU A 39 -12.40 21.10 -8.62
N SER A 40 -11.08 21.22 -8.46
CA SER A 40 -10.44 22.50 -8.11
C SER A 40 -10.69 23.59 -9.14
N GLU A 41 -10.59 23.28 -10.44
CA GLU A 41 -10.93 24.21 -11.53
C GLU A 41 -12.40 24.62 -11.49
N ALA A 42 -13.31 23.67 -11.27
CA ALA A 42 -14.73 23.96 -11.13
C ALA A 42 -15.03 24.89 -9.94
N LYS A 43 -14.33 24.71 -8.81
CA LYS A 43 -14.42 25.61 -7.65
C LYS A 43 -13.86 26.99 -7.98
N ASN A 44 -12.70 27.06 -8.62
CA ASN A 44 -12.05 28.33 -8.98
C ASN A 44 -12.92 29.17 -9.94
N LEU A 45 -13.49 28.55 -10.98
CA LEU A 45 -14.41 29.20 -11.92
C LEU A 45 -15.65 29.79 -11.22
N ARG A 46 -16.03 29.21 -10.08
CA ARG A 46 -17.23 29.58 -9.34
C ARG A 46 -16.91 30.34 -8.06
N SER A 47 -15.65 30.68 -7.79
CA SER A 47 -15.17 31.31 -6.55
C SER A 47 -15.93 32.60 -6.19
N LEU A 48 -16.39 33.35 -7.20
CA LEU A 48 -17.17 34.59 -7.03
C LEU A 48 -18.69 34.35 -6.83
N SER A 49 -19.14 33.10 -6.79
CA SER A 49 -20.56 32.80 -6.56
C SER A 49 -20.98 33.17 -5.15
N VAL A 50 -22.21 33.67 -5.01
CA VAL A 50 -22.74 34.21 -3.75
C VAL A 50 -22.83 33.14 -2.64
N THR A 51 -23.32 31.95 -2.97
CA THR A 51 -23.58 30.86 -2.00
C THR A 51 -22.49 29.79 -2.02
N SER A 52 -22.15 29.23 -0.86
CA SER A 52 -21.18 28.16 -0.68
C SER A 52 -21.41 26.93 -1.58
N GLU A 53 -22.68 26.60 -1.83
CA GLU A 53 -23.12 25.46 -2.62
C GLU A 53 -22.81 25.66 -4.10
N LYS A 54 -22.99 26.89 -4.60
CA LYS A 54 -22.62 27.25 -5.98
C LYS A 54 -21.10 27.27 -6.15
N ARG A 55 -20.34 27.54 -5.09
CA ARG A 55 -18.87 27.42 -5.07
C ARG A 55 -18.39 25.97 -4.89
N TYR A 56 -19.29 25.04 -4.55
CA TYR A 56 -18.98 23.67 -4.16
C TYR A 56 -18.06 23.57 -2.93
N ASP A 57 -18.16 24.52 -1.99
CA ASP A 57 -17.34 24.53 -0.78
C ASP A 57 -17.54 23.26 0.04
N ASN A 58 -18.78 22.76 0.06
CA ASN A 58 -19.19 21.52 0.74
C ASN A 58 -18.62 20.23 0.12
N LEU A 59 -18.01 20.27 -1.08
CA LEU A 59 -17.36 19.10 -1.70
C LEU A 59 -15.89 19.04 -1.27
N HIS A 60 -15.65 18.72 0.00
CA HIS A 60 -14.34 18.73 0.63
C HIS A 60 -14.30 17.72 1.79
N PRO A 61 -13.14 17.08 2.06
CA PRO A 61 -11.89 17.12 1.29
C PRO A 61 -11.90 16.21 0.07
N ILE A 62 -11.01 16.50 -0.89
CA ILE A 62 -10.68 15.55 -1.97
C ILE A 62 -9.65 14.57 -1.42
N VAL A 63 -9.88 13.26 -1.49
CA VAL A 63 -9.05 12.24 -0.85
C VAL A 63 -8.50 11.22 -1.84
N CYS A 64 -7.39 10.59 -1.46
CA CYS A 64 -6.74 9.54 -2.23
C CYS A 64 -7.63 8.29 -2.34
N GLU A 65 -7.58 7.66 -3.50
CA GLU A 65 -8.28 6.41 -3.83
C GLU A 65 -7.42 5.20 -3.41
N MET A 66 -7.84 4.50 -2.34
CA MET A 66 -7.02 3.48 -1.67
C MET A 66 -6.77 2.25 -2.54
N TRP A 67 -7.80 1.73 -3.24
CA TRP A 67 -7.61 0.61 -4.15
C TRP A 67 -6.71 0.98 -5.32
N HIS A 68 -6.85 2.19 -5.88
CA HIS A 68 -5.97 2.66 -6.94
C HIS A 68 -4.51 2.76 -6.49
N SER A 69 -4.26 3.23 -5.27
CA SER A 69 -2.93 3.23 -4.64
C SER A 69 -2.39 1.80 -4.48
N LYS A 70 -3.20 0.86 -3.94
CA LYS A 70 -2.85 -0.56 -3.78
C LYS A 70 -2.54 -1.23 -5.13
N ARG A 71 -3.34 -0.96 -6.16
CA ARG A 71 -3.13 -1.44 -7.53
C ARG A 71 -1.85 -0.91 -8.16
N ASP A 72 -1.55 0.37 -7.99
CA ASP A 72 -0.29 0.95 -8.50
C ASP A 72 0.92 0.40 -7.75
N PHE A 73 0.82 0.22 -6.43
CA PHE A 73 1.84 -0.44 -5.63
C PHE A 73 2.20 -1.82 -6.19
N LEU A 74 1.20 -2.66 -6.46
CA LEU A 74 1.42 -3.97 -7.10
C LEU A 74 2.03 -3.83 -8.51
N ASP A 75 1.57 -2.88 -9.33
CA ASP A 75 2.16 -2.60 -10.65
C ASP A 75 3.65 -2.23 -10.54
N LYS A 76 4.03 -1.44 -9.53
CA LYS A 76 5.43 -1.06 -9.28
C LYS A 76 6.27 -2.24 -8.80
N CYS A 77 5.70 -3.10 -7.94
CA CYS A 77 6.32 -4.35 -7.53
C CYS A 77 6.68 -5.19 -8.76
N PHE A 78 5.70 -5.47 -9.64
CA PHE A 78 5.96 -6.28 -10.83
C PHE A 78 6.92 -5.62 -11.83
N ARG A 79 6.86 -4.30 -12.04
CA ARG A 79 7.87 -3.62 -12.88
C ARG A 79 9.30 -3.79 -12.36
N LYS A 80 9.43 -3.87 -11.03
CA LYS A 80 10.71 -4.00 -10.35
C LYS A 80 11.21 -5.44 -10.33
N PHE A 81 10.35 -6.41 -9.98
CA PHE A 81 10.73 -7.80 -9.67
C PHE A 81 10.34 -8.85 -10.72
N PHE A 82 9.62 -8.46 -11.78
CA PHE A 82 9.19 -9.36 -12.84
C PHE A 82 9.91 -9.03 -14.15
N LYS A 83 11.06 -9.67 -14.38
CA LYS A 83 11.89 -9.54 -15.60
C LYS A 83 11.75 -10.77 -16.48
N ALA A 84 12.20 -10.67 -17.73
CA ALA A 84 12.04 -11.75 -18.72
C ALA A 84 12.96 -12.93 -18.40
N GLU A 85 14.14 -12.65 -17.84
CA GLU A 85 15.09 -13.63 -17.36
C GLU A 85 14.45 -14.47 -16.24
N VAL A 86 14.55 -15.80 -16.37
CA VAL A 86 14.04 -16.74 -15.38
C VAL A 86 15.21 -17.17 -14.50
N SER A 87 15.27 -16.62 -13.30
CA SER A 87 16.30 -16.94 -12.30
C SER A 87 15.65 -17.64 -11.09
N PRO A 88 16.23 -18.71 -10.53
CA PRO A 88 15.70 -19.38 -9.35
C PRO A 88 15.38 -18.40 -8.22
N GLY A 89 14.25 -18.59 -7.54
CA GLY A 89 13.78 -17.70 -6.47
C GLY A 89 13.10 -16.40 -6.92
N THR A 90 13.03 -16.10 -8.22
CA THR A 90 12.34 -14.90 -8.73
C THR A 90 10.84 -15.12 -8.99
N LEU A 91 10.04 -14.05 -9.01
CA LEU A 91 8.62 -14.10 -9.36
C LEU A 91 8.36 -14.76 -10.72
N ASN A 92 9.24 -14.55 -11.71
CA ASN A 92 9.08 -15.15 -13.04
C ASN A 92 9.41 -16.65 -13.02
N HIS A 93 10.34 -17.08 -12.16
CA HIS A 93 10.58 -18.49 -11.90
C HIS A 93 9.38 -19.16 -11.24
N PHE A 94 8.83 -18.60 -10.17
CA PHE A 94 7.64 -19.15 -9.52
C PHE A 94 6.42 -19.16 -10.44
N LYS A 95 6.21 -18.12 -11.24
CA LYS A 95 5.19 -18.13 -12.29
C LYS A 95 5.34 -19.34 -13.22
N THR A 96 6.58 -19.64 -13.64
CA THR A 96 6.86 -20.69 -14.62
C THR A 96 6.60 -22.07 -14.04
N ILE A 97 7.09 -22.36 -12.83
CA ILE A 97 6.89 -23.67 -12.19
C ILE A 97 5.42 -23.90 -11.77
N LEU A 98 4.68 -22.83 -11.44
CA LEU A 98 3.26 -22.87 -11.11
C LEU A 98 2.35 -22.79 -12.34
N HIS A 99 2.92 -22.76 -13.56
CA HIS A 99 2.19 -22.66 -14.83
C HIS A 99 1.17 -21.51 -14.90
N ARG A 100 1.48 -20.36 -14.30
CA ARG A 100 0.59 -19.19 -14.21
C ARG A 100 0.66 -18.32 -15.47
N THR A 101 -0.01 -18.75 -16.54
CA THR A 101 -0.07 -18.06 -17.85
C THR A 101 -0.82 -16.73 -17.81
N ASP A 102 -1.68 -16.55 -16.80
CA ASP A 102 -2.45 -15.33 -16.57
C ASP A 102 -1.61 -14.15 -16.04
N VAL A 103 -0.46 -14.42 -15.42
CA VAL A 103 0.52 -13.44 -14.95
C VAL A 103 1.46 -13.03 -16.08
N ASN A 104 1.35 -11.80 -16.54
CA ASN A 104 2.08 -11.28 -17.70
C ASN A 104 2.82 -9.96 -17.44
N GLY A 105 2.91 -9.53 -16.17
CA GLY A 105 3.48 -8.25 -15.76
C GLY A 105 2.57 -7.04 -15.97
N LYS A 106 1.40 -7.19 -16.61
CA LYS A 106 0.44 -6.09 -16.84
C LYS A 106 -0.65 -6.09 -15.76
N VAL A 107 -0.28 -5.66 -14.55
CA VAL A 107 -1.14 -5.69 -13.35
C VAL A 107 -2.47 -4.97 -13.55
N LYS A 108 -2.48 -3.79 -14.18
CA LYS A 108 -3.71 -2.97 -14.34
C LYS A 108 -4.86 -3.70 -15.02
N GLY A 109 -4.57 -4.58 -15.99
CA GLY A 109 -5.60 -5.34 -16.70
C GLY A 109 -5.96 -6.67 -16.03
N ARG A 110 -5.12 -7.15 -15.10
CA ARG A 110 -5.25 -8.46 -14.45
C ARG A 110 -4.73 -8.38 -13.02
N PHE A 111 -5.41 -7.66 -12.14
CA PHE A 111 -4.93 -7.48 -10.76
C PHE A 111 -4.85 -8.81 -10.00
N GLN A 112 -5.97 -9.54 -9.92
CA GLN A 112 -6.08 -10.74 -9.07
C GLN A 112 -5.02 -11.82 -9.34
N PRO A 113 -4.70 -12.17 -10.61
CA PRO A 113 -3.68 -13.18 -10.88
C PRO A 113 -2.29 -12.80 -10.35
N HIS A 114 -1.91 -11.54 -10.49
CA HIS A 114 -0.62 -11.00 -10.04
C HIS A 114 -0.58 -10.86 -8.52
N PHE A 115 -1.70 -10.42 -7.93
CA PHE A 115 -1.87 -10.33 -6.48
C PHE A 115 -1.71 -11.72 -5.84
N ASN A 116 -2.44 -12.72 -6.33
CA ASN A 116 -2.37 -14.09 -5.80
C ASN A 116 -0.94 -14.67 -5.90
N LEU A 117 -0.26 -14.49 -7.03
CA LEU A 117 1.11 -14.98 -7.19
C LEU A 117 2.05 -14.33 -6.16
N LEU A 118 1.99 -13.01 -6.00
CA LEU A 118 2.84 -12.30 -5.02
C LEU A 118 2.51 -12.72 -3.59
N MET A 119 1.23 -12.91 -3.25
CA MET A 119 0.84 -13.32 -1.90
C MET A 119 1.39 -14.70 -1.56
N SER A 120 1.26 -15.69 -2.45
CA SER A 120 1.78 -17.03 -2.19
C SER A 120 3.32 -17.10 -2.19
N VAL A 121 3.97 -16.46 -3.15
CA VAL A 121 5.44 -16.45 -3.20
C VAL A 121 6.01 -15.72 -1.98
N GLY A 122 5.42 -14.57 -1.62
CA GLY A 122 5.85 -13.79 -0.46
C GLY A 122 5.63 -14.52 0.87
N GLU A 123 4.50 -15.22 1.02
CA GLU A 123 4.23 -16.10 2.17
C GLU A 123 5.30 -17.19 2.30
N GLY A 124 5.58 -17.91 1.21
CA GLY A 124 6.65 -18.92 1.19
C GLY A 124 8.02 -18.33 1.53
N MET A 125 8.33 -17.13 1.05
CA MET A 125 9.60 -16.46 1.36
C MET A 125 9.71 -16.06 2.84
N VAL A 126 8.64 -15.56 3.45
CA VAL A 126 8.64 -15.23 4.89
C VAL A 126 8.75 -16.49 5.74
N ILE A 127 8.12 -17.60 5.34
CA ILE A 127 8.29 -18.90 6.00
C ILE A 127 9.76 -19.35 5.91
N GLU A 128 10.43 -19.20 4.77
CA GLU A 128 11.86 -19.53 4.65
C GLU A 128 12.74 -18.62 5.54
N GLN A 129 12.39 -17.33 5.68
CA GLN A 129 13.07 -16.46 6.65
C GLN A 129 12.88 -16.92 8.09
N ILE A 130 11.68 -17.38 8.44
CA ILE A 130 11.41 -17.96 9.76
C ILE A 130 12.30 -19.17 9.98
N TYR A 131 12.44 -20.08 9.01
CA TYR A 131 13.35 -21.22 9.14
C TYR A 131 14.80 -20.80 9.32
N GLU A 132 15.31 -19.83 8.56
CA GLU A 132 16.67 -19.34 8.74
C GLU A 132 16.87 -18.65 10.10
N PHE A 133 15.91 -17.82 10.52
CA PHE A 133 15.95 -17.11 11.80
C PHE A 133 15.96 -18.08 12.99
N PHE A 134 15.09 -19.09 12.97
CA PHE A 134 15.02 -20.11 14.01
C PHE A 134 16.03 -21.27 13.84
N LYS A 135 16.82 -21.27 12.76
CA LYS A 135 17.76 -22.33 12.39
C LYS A 135 17.09 -23.70 12.29
N MET A 136 15.94 -23.75 11.62
CA MET A 136 15.15 -24.95 11.39
C MET A 136 15.46 -25.54 10.00
N GLU A 137 15.44 -26.87 9.90
CA GLU A 137 15.58 -27.58 8.62
C GLU A 137 14.26 -27.76 7.87
N GLY A 138 13.14 -27.67 8.59
CA GLY A 138 11.78 -27.69 8.07
C GLY A 138 10.75 -27.61 9.20
N ASN A 139 9.47 -27.85 8.88
CA ASN A 139 8.35 -27.75 9.83
C ASN A 139 8.49 -28.65 11.07
N ASP A 140 9.10 -29.83 10.93
CA ASP A 140 9.23 -30.80 12.03
C ASP A 140 10.47 -30.57 12.90
N SER A 141 11.31 -29.58 12.56
CA SER A 141 12.52 -29.26 13.33
C SER A 141 12.19 -28.44 14.57
N GLN A 142 12.90 -28.67 15.67
CA GLN A 142 12.78 -27.78 16.83
C GLN A 142 13.57 -26.48 16.61
N PRO A 143 13.02 -25.31 17.00
CA PRO A 143 13.71 -24.03 16.86
C PRO A 143 14.92 -23.96 17.79
N GLN A 144 16.07 -23.50 17.27
CA GLN A 144 17.32 -23.36 18.03
C GLN A 144 17.66 -21.90 18.34
N HIS A 145 16.70 -20.98 18.16
CA HIS A 145 16.93 -19.56 18.45
C HIS A 145 17.02 -19.32 19.96
N LYS A 146 17.87 -18.37 20.36
CA LYS A 146 18.12 -18.05 21.78
C LYS A 146 16.84 -17.71 22.54
N LEU A 147 15.89 -17.03 21.89
CA LEU A 147 14.60 -16.65 22.46
C LEU A 147 13.63 -17.82 22.66
N CYS A 148 13.91 -18.99 22.08
CA CYS A 148 13.09 -20.18 22.23
C CYS A 148 13.51 -21.06 23.41
N ALA A 149 14.69 -20.84 23.99
CA ALA A 149 15.21 -21.63 25.10
C ALA A 149 14.43 -21.41 26.41
N ASP A 150 13.77 -20.26 26.56
CA ASP A 150 13.10 -19.84 27.80
C ASP A 150 11.58 -20.16 27.80
N LEU A 151 11.04 -20.86 26.79
CA LEU A 151 9.59 -20.98 26.58
C LEU A 151 8.90 -22.12 27.36
N SER A 152 9.65 -23.09 27.91
CA SER A 152 9.08 -24.29 28.52
C SER A 152 8.38 -24.06 29.88
N ASP A 153 8.68 -22.96 30.57
CA ASP A 153 8.21 -22.68 31.94
C ASP A 153 7.35 -21.39 32.08
N VAL A 154 6.91 -20.81 30.95
CA VAL A 154 6.28 -19.49 30.90
C VAL A 154 4.75 -19.58 31.04
N GLN A 155 4.17 -18.77 31.95
CA GLN A 155 2.72 -18.70 32.17
C GLN A 155 1.99 -18.20 30.91
N PRO A 156 0.73 -18.61 30.65
CA PRO A 156 0.00 -18.25 29.42
C PRO A 156 -0.08 -16.74 29.12
N VAL A 157 -0.10 -15.89 30.15
CA VAL A 157 -0.14 -14.43 30.01
C VAL A 157 1.20 -13.87 29.48
N GLU A 158 2.32 -14.46 29.91
CA GLU A 158 3.68 -14.06 29.50
C GLU A 158 4.04 -14.59 28.10
N GLN A 159 3.33 -15.60 27.59
CA GLN A 159 3.55 -16.15 26.24
C GLN A 159 3.29 -15.11 25.14
N SER A 160 2.29 -14.24 25.31
CA SER A 160 2.01 -13.16 24.36
C SER A 160 3.17 -12.16 24.29
N ASP A 161 3.74 -11.80 25.45
CA ASP A 161 4.86 -10.86 25.51
C ASP A 161 6.13 -11.45 24.91
N VAL A 162 6.39 -12.74 25.16
CA VAL A 162 7.51 -13.44 24.53
C VAL A 162 7.32 -13.53 23.01
N LEU A 163 6.12 -13.84 22.54
CA LEU A 163 5.81 -13.85 21.10
C LEU A 163 6.05 -12.47 20.48
N MET A 164 5.58 -11.39 21.12
CA MET A 164 5.80 -10.04 20.62
C MET A 164 7.29 -9.65 20.59
N LYS A 165 8.09 -10.08 21.57
CA LYS A 165 9.56 -9.92 21.55
C LYS A 165 10.19 -10.68 20.40
N ILE A 166 9.79 -11.92 20.17
CA ILE A 166 10.27 -12.74 19.05
C ILE A 166 9.94 -12.08 17.71
N VAL A 167 8.70 -11.61 17.54
CA VAL A 167 8.28 -10.89 16.32
C VAL A 167 9.08 -9.60 16.17
N HIS A 168 9.29 -8.84 17.25
CA HIS A 168 10.11 -7.62 17.20
C HIS A 168 11.55 -7.91 16.79
N ASP A 169 12.17 -8.96 17.33
CA ASP A 169 13.53 -9.36 17.00
C ASP A 169 13.64 -9.89 15.56
N PHE A 170 12.64 -10.65 15.08
CA PHE A 170 12.54 -11.07 13.68
C PHE A 170 12.42 -9.86 12.74
N MET A 171 11.52 -8.93 13.04
CA MET A 171 11.29 -7.72 12.26
C MET A 171 12.55 -6.84 12.24
N THR A 172 13.24 -6.72 13.37
CA THR A 172 14.51 -5.98 13.47
C THR A 172 15.63 -6.68 12.71
N HIS A 173 15.68 -8.02 12.75
CA HIS A 173 16.68 -8.81 12.04
C HIS A 173 16.60 -8.59 10.52
N TYR A 174 15.39 -8.62 9.98
CA TYR A 174 15.16 -8.44 8.54
C TYR A 174 14.89 -6.98 8.13
N GLY A 175 14.90 -6.03 9.08
CA GLY A 175 14.74 -4.59 8.82
C GLY A 175 13.32 -4.17 8.44
N TYR A 176 12.29 -4.94 8.81
CA TYR A 176 10.89 -4.62 8.55
C TYR A 176 10.38 -3.51 9.46
N GLY A 177 9.48 -2.66 8.93
CA GLY A 177 8.81 -1.62 9.71
C GLY A 177 9.66 -0.41 10.10
N THR A 178 10.93 -0.36 9.67
CA THR A 178 11.81 0.79 9.91
C THR A 178 12.02 1.58 8.61
N VAL A 179 11.77 2.90 8.64
CA VAL A 179 12.08 3.82 7.51
C VAL A 179 13.54 4.28 7.59
N ASP A 180 14.10 4.30 8.80
CA ASP A 180 15.53 4.36 9.06
C ASP A 180 16.06 2.92 9.11
N CYS A 181 17.24 2.64 8.55
CA CYS A 181 17.84 1.31 8.62
C CYS A 181 17.88 0.76 10.06
N PRO A 182 17.85 -0.58 10.23
CA PRO A 182 17.92 -1.21 11.55
C PRO A 182 19.12 -0.67 12.33
N LYS A 183 18.89 -0.39 13.62
CA LYS A 183 19.95 -0.08 14.56
C LYS A 183 21.03 -1.16 14.44
N ASN A 184 22.26 -0.69 14.24
CA ASN A 184 23.52 -1.45 14.24
C ASN A 184 23.38 -2.80 14.96
N ASN A 185 23.41 -3.90 14.19
CA ASN A 185 23.99 -5.20 14.57
C ASN A 185 23.79 -6.30 13.51
N LEU A 186 23.21 -6.01 12.36
CA LEU A 186 23.35 -6.87 11.18
C LEU A 186 24.10 -6.11 10.11
N GLN A 187 25.13 -6.77 9.57
CA GLN A 187 26.08 -6.24 8.61
C GLN A 187 25.37 -5.32 7.61
N PRO A 188 25.61 -4.01 7.70
CA PRO A 188 25.12 -3.09 6.71
C PRO A 188 25.81 -3.40 5.39
N CYS A 189 25.04 -3.25 4.33
CA CYS A 189 25.53 -3.12 2.97
C CYS A 189 26.76 -2.18 2.95
N SER A 190 27.97 -2.76 2.93
CA SER A 190 29.26 -2.23 2.50
C SER A 190 29.75 -0.82 2.92
N ARG A 191 29.08 -0.03 3.77
CA ARG A 191 29.63 1.24 4.30
C ARG A 191 29.10 1.59 5.69
N THR A 192 29.85 1.26 6.73
CA THR A 192 29.70 1.86 8.07
C THR A 192 30.71 2.97 8.26
N GLN A 193 30.22 4.18 8.57
CA GLN A 193 31.07 5.27 9.02
C GLN A 193 31.32 5.12 10.52
N ARG A 194 32.59 5.08 10.93
CA ARG A 194 33.00 5.11 12.34
C ARG A 194 33.59 6.48 12.65
N ILE A 195 33.17 7.11 13.74
CA ILE A 195 33.77 8.36 14.22
C ILE A 195 35.11 8.00 14.88
N VAL A 196 36.21 8.56 14.37
CA VAL A 196 37.58 8.23 14.82
C VAL A 196 38.23 9.38 15.61
N GLY A 197 37.65 10.58 15.56
CA GLY A 197 38.10 11.66 16.46
C GLY A 197 37.26 12.93 16.36
N ILE A 198 37.15 13.63 17.48
CA ILE A 198 36.59 14.96 17.61
C ILE A 198 37.76 15.90 17.94
N SER A 199 38.08 16.83 17.05
CA SER A 199 39.08 17.88 17.32
C SER A 199 38.45 19.26 17.21
N LYS A 200 38.77 20.16 18.15
CA LYS A 200 38.47 21.59 18.05
C LYS A 200 39.48 22.23 17.10
N SER A 201 38.98 22.84 16.03
CA SER A 201 39.76 23.80 15.24
C SER A 201 39.83 25.14 15.99
N GLU A 202 40.90 25.92 15.75
CA GLU A 202 41.13 27.25 16.33
C GLU A 202 39.94 28.22 16.16
N ASP A 203 39.07 27.99 15.17
CA ASP A 203 37.84 28.76 14.93
C ASP A 203 36.61 28.31 15.75
N LYS A 204 36.81 27.60 16.87
CA LYS A 204 35.73 27.07 17.73
C LYS A 204 34.71 26.15 17.03
N ARG A 205 35.01 25.64 15.82
CA ARG A 205 34.18 24.65 15.13
C ARG A 205 34.62 23.23 15.49
N ILE A 206 33.65 22.39 15.84
CA ILE A 206 33.85 20.96 16.10
C ILE A 206 34.02 20.26 14.74
N VAL A 207 35.20 19.69 14.48
CA VAL A 207 35.45 18.88 13.28
C VAL A 207 35.37 17.41 13.68
N ILE A 208 34.36 16.71 13.17
CA ILE A 208 34.19 15.26 13.33
C ILE A 208 34.91 14.57 12.17
N ARG A 209 35.97 13.80 12.46
CA ARG A 209 36.65 12.96 11.46
C ARG A 209 36.00 11.58 11.40
N TYR A 210 35.51 11.21 10.21
CA TYR A 210 34.99 9.89 9.92
C TYR A 210 36.06 9.08 9.18
N GLU A 211 36.36 7.86 9.63
CA GLU A 211 37.02 6.87 8.77
C GLU A 211 35.95 6.01 8.10
N VAL A 212 36.02 5.95 6.77
CA VAL A 212 35.28 4.99 5.96
C VAL A 212 36.13 3.73 5.92
N SER A 213 35.78 2.72 6.72
CA SER A 213 36.36 1.39 6.53
C SER A 213 35.74 0.77 5.28
N SER A 214 36.36 0.97 4.11
CA SER A 214 36.08 0.13 2.95
C SER A 214 36.83 -1.18 3.15
N SER A 215 36.12 -2.27 3.46
CA SER A 215 36.65 -3.58 3.09
C SER A 215 36.68 -3.65 1.56
N PRO A 216 37.84 -3.93 0.95
CA PRO A 216 37.89 -4.17 -0.49
C PRO A 216 37.21 -5.52 -0.77
N ASN A 217 36.18 -5.51 -1.63
CA ASN A 217 35.54 -6.70 -2.23
C ASN A 217 34.78 -7.66 -1.29
N SER A 218 33.61 -7.28 -0.76
CA SER A 218 32.56 -8.29 -0.52
C SER A 218 31.59 -8.26 -1.69
N GLU A 219 31.65 -9.28 -2.55
CA GLU A 219 30.72 -9.43 -3.66
C GLU A 219 29.28 -9.48 -3.16
N THR A 220 28.37 -8.73 -3.79
CA THR A 220 26.96 -8.65 -3.37
C THR A 220 26.23 -9.97 -3.62
N ASP A 221 25.40 -10.39 -2.68
CA ASP A 221 24.47 -11.52 -2.85
C ASP A 221 23.16 -11.02 -3.49
N GLU A 222 23.07 -11.13 -4.82
CA GLU A 222 21.93 -10.61 -5.58
C GLU A 222 20.61 -11.38 -5.30
N PRO A 223 20.59 -12.73 -5.19
CA PRO A 223 19.40 -13.48 -4.76
C PRO A 223 18.90 -13.09 -3.37
N TYR A 224 19.81 -12.93 -2.40
CA TYR A 224 19.44 -12.45 -1.06
C TYR A 224 18.78 -11.09 -1.14
N ASN A 225 19.44 -10.12 -1.79
CA ASN A 225 18.92 -8.75 -1.92
C ASN A 225 17.57 -8.71 -2.65
N TYR A 226 17.40 -9.51 -3.71
CA TYR A 226 16.14 -9.63 -4.42
C TYR A 226 15.02 -10.12 -3.51
N CYS A 227 15.23 -11.25 -2.82
CA CYS A 227 14.20 -11.88 -1.99
C CYS A 227 13.86 -11.01 -0.78
N MET A 228 14.87 -10.42 -0.14
CA MET A 228 14.67 -9.46 0.95
C MET A 228 13.79 -8.30 0.52
N GLN A 229 14.13 -7.65 -0.59
CA GLN A 229 13.36 -6.50 -1.05
C GLN A 229 11.95 -6.94 -1.46
N LEU A 230 11.78 -8.10 -2.10
CA LEU A 230 10.46 -8.62 -2.46
C LEU A 230 9.60 -8.87 -1.22
N CYS A 231 10.16 -9.39 -0.12
CA CYS A 231 9.45 -9.55 1.15
C CYS A 231 8.94 -8.22 1.71
N HIS A 232 9.73 -7.13 1.64
CA HIS A 232 9.25 -5.80 2.04
C HIS A 232 8.00 -5.37 1.24
N TRP A 233 7.99 -5.61 -0.07
CA TRP A 233 6.82 -5.29 -0.91
C TRP A 233 5.63 -6.19 -0.60
N TYR A 234 5.87 -7.49 -0.40
CA TYR A 234 4.84 -8.45 -0.02
C TYR A 234 4.17 -8.07 1.31
N LEU A 235 4.95 -7.90 2.38
CA LEU A 235 4.43 -7.60 3.71
C LEU A 235 3.63 -6.30 3.74
N HIS A 236 4.12 -5.26 3.06
CA HIS A 236 3.39 -3.99 2.96
C HIS A 236 2.09 -4.13 2.17
N LEU A 237 2.09 -4.89 1.08
CA LEU A 237 0.87 -5.14 0.31
C LEU A 237 -0.14 -6.00 1.10
N ALA A 238 0.35 -6.99 1.86
CA ALA A 238 -0.47 -7.78 2.76
C ALA A 238 -1.10 -6.91 3.85
N ALA A 239 -0.34 -5.98 4.44
CA ALA A 239 -0.86 -5.01 5.41
C ALA A 239 -1.92 -4.08 4.81
N LEU A 240 -1.72 -3.58 3.59
CA LEU A 240 -2.73 -2.78 2.86
C LEU A 240 -4.03 -3.58 2.63
N ASP A 241 -3.92 -4.83 2.19
CA ASP A 241 -5.07 -5.68 1.91
C ASP A 241 -5.82 -6.08 3.18
N ASP A 242 -5.09 -6.42 4.25
CA ASP A 242 -5.66 -6.75 5.55
C ASP A 242 -6.38 -5.56 6.18
N THR A 243 -5.75 -4.38 6.15
CA THR A 243 -6.35 -3.12 6.62
C THR A 243 -7.66 -2.84 5.88
N ALA A 244 -7.70 -3.09 4.57
CA ALA A 244 -8.91 -2.93 3.78
C ALA A 244 -10.01 -3.94 4.14
N LYS A 245 -9.67 -5.20 4.43
CA LYS A 245 -10.63 -6.25 4.83
C LYS A 245 -11.22 -6.00 6.22
N GLU A 246 -10.38 -5.56 7.15
CA GLU A 246 -10.82 -5.23 8.51
C GLU A 246 -11.53 -3.88 8.57
N GLY A 247 -11.28 -2.99 7.61
CA GLY A 247 -11.76 -1.60 7.67
C GLY A 247 -11.05 -0.83 8.78
N ASP A 248 -9.77 -1.11 9.01
CA ASP A 248 -9.01 -0.56 10.13
C ASP A 248 -8.58 0.89 9.86
N LEU A 249 -9.28 1.81 10.51
CA LEU A 249 -9.06 3.25 10.37
C LEU A 249 -7.70 3.68 10.93
N ASN A 250 -7.21 3.01 11.99
CA ASN A 250 -5.96 3.35 12.65
C ASN A 250 -4.76 3.00 11.76
N ARG A 251 -4.81 1.82 11.12
CA ARG A 251 -3.73 1.35 10.23
C ARG A 251 -3.71 2.07 8.89
N THR A 252 -4.81 2.70 8.47
CA THR A 252 -4.89 3.36 7.16
C THR A 252 -3.86 4.48 6.98
N VAL A 253 -3.78 5.42 7.92
CA VAL A 253 -2.81 6.54 7.83
C VAL A 253 -1.38 6.03 7.96
N VAL A 254 -1.15 5.06 8.84
CA VAL A 254 0.15 4.42 9.06
C VAL A 254 0.63 3.72 7.77
N ASN A 255 -0.25 2.99 7.09
CA ASN A 255 0.07 2.36 5.81
C ASN A 255 0.38 3.38 4.71
N CYS A 256 -0.27 4.55 4.71
CA CYS A 256 0.11 5.63 3.80
C CYS A 256 1.54 6.12 4.07
N GLN A 257 1.97 6.22 5.33
CA GLN A 257 3.34 6.59 5.70
C GLN A 257 4.34 5.51 5.26
N TYR A 258 4.04 4.24 5.52
CA TYR A 258 4.88 3.12 5.08
C TYR A 258 4.91 2.97 3.55
N SER A 259 3.92 3.47 2.82
CA SER A 259 3.94 3.45 1.36
C SER A 259 4.95 4.44 0.73
N LEU A 260 5.35 5.49 1.47
CA LEU A 260 6.18 6.58 0.93
C LEU A 260 7.54 6.10 0.38
N PRO A 261 8.33 5.29 1.12
CA PRO A 261 9.63 4.82 0.64
C PRO A 261 9.51 3.98 -0.64
N PHE A 262 8.49 3.13 -0.76
CA PHE A 262 8.27 2.31 -1.95
C PHE A 262 7.94 3.15 -3.19
N PHE A 263 7.04 4.12 -3.05
CA PHE A 263 6.70 5.01 -4.17
C PHE A 263 7.89 5.91 -4.55
N TYR A 264 8.66 6.40 -3.58
CA TYR A 264 9.87 7.17 -3.83
C TYR A 264 10.95 6.34 -4.54
N ALA A 265 11.20 5.11 -4.07
CA ALA A 265 12.18 4.17 -4.63
C ALA A 265 11.88 3.83 -6.10
N HIS A 266 10.61 3.77 -6.47
CA HIS A 266 10.22 3.60 -7.86
C HIS A 266 10.34 4.90 -8.66
N SER A 267 9.81 6.02 -8.14
CA SER A 267 9.90 7.32 -8.80
C SER A 267 9.68 8.48 -7.83
N LYS A 268 10.62 9.43 -7.82
CA LYS A 268 10.50 10.71 -7.09
C LYS A 268 9.31 11.58 -7.54
N LEU A 269 8.74 11.26 -8.70
CA LEU A 269 7.59 11.94 -9.31
C LEU A 269 6.30 11.12 -9.23
N SER A 270 6.29 10.04 -8.45
CA SER A 270 5.10 9.19 -8.30
C SER A 270 3.89 10.02 -7.87
N LYS A 271 2.79 9.87 -8.63
CA LYS A 271 1.49 10.45 -8.28
C LYS A 271 1.03 9.97 -6.90
N TYR A 272 1.13 8.68 -6.64
CA TYR A 272 0.69 8.10 -5.36
C TYR A 272 1.62 8.44 -4.20
N LEU A 273 2.87 8.86 -4.45
CA LEU A 273 3.69 9.49 -3.41
C LEU A 273 3.03 10.80 -2.92
N VAL A 274 2.58 11.64 -3.85
CA VAL A 274 1.91 12.91 -3.52
C VAL A 274 0.56 12.66 -2.85
N GLU A 275 -0.24 11.71 -3.37
CA GLU A 275 -1.56 11.39 -2.80
C GLU A 275 -1.47 10.82 -1.38
N ASN A 276 -0.49 9.95 -1.09
CA ASN A 276 -0.30 9.44 0.28
C ASN A 276 0.13 10.56 1.24
N ILE A 277 1.01 11.47 0.84
CA ILE A 277 1.39 12.63 1.67
C ILE A 277 0.18 13.54 1.91
N ASP A 278 -0.60 13.84 0.87
CA ASP A 278 -1.81 14.66 0.99
C ASP A 278 -2.84 14.02 1.92
N TYR A 279 -3.01 12.69 1.86
CA TYR A 279 -3.90 11.95 2.76
C TYR A 279 -3.43 12.01 4.22
N ILE A 280 -2.13 11.81 4.46
CA ILE A 280 -1.52 11.93 5.81
C ILE A 280 -1.71 13.34 6.35
N LEU A 281 -1.40 14.37 5.55
CA LEU A 281 -1.54 15.77 5.96
C LEU A 281 -2.98 16.09 6.37
N LYS A 282 -3.94 15.64 5.56
CA LYS A 282 -5.37 15.82 5.85
C LYS A 282 -5.79 15.13 7.14
N CYS A 283 -5.49 13.85 7.29
CA CYS A 283 -5.97 13.08 8.43
C CYS A 283 -5.27 13.43 9.75
N ASN A 284 -4.03 13.93 9.71
CA ASN A 284 -3.28 14.22 10.94
C ASN A 284 -3.26 15.70 11.31
N TYR A 285 -3.35 16.63 10.34
CA TYR A 285 -3.07 18.04 10.62
C TYR A 285 -4.11 19.03 10.07
N LEU A 286 -4.84 18.71 8.98
CA LEU A 286 -5.69 19.72 8.31
C LEU A 286 -7.19 19.56 8.57
N LEU A 287 -7.66 18.34 8.82
CA LEU A 287 -9.09 18.08 9.00
C LEU A 287 -9.48 18.11 10.46
N SER A 288 -10.68 18.65 10.74
CA SER A 288 -11.30 18.51 12.06
C SER A 288 -11.51 17.02 12.41
N PRO A 289 -11.59 16.65 13.70
CA PRO A 289 -11.75 15.25 14.11
C PRO A 289 -12.93 14.54 13.43
N LEU A 290 -14.06 15.24 13.23
CA LEU A 290 -15.22 14.66 12.56
C LEU A 290 -15.01 14.49 11.05
N GLN A 291 -14.35 15.44 10.38
CA GLN A 291 -14.02 15.29 8.95
C GLN A 291 -13.02 14.17 8.72
N LYS A 292 -12.01 14.05 9.60
CA LYS A 292 -11.07 12.93 9.61
C LYS A 292 -11.81 11.60 9.69
N MET A 293 -12.73 11.46 10.65
CA MET A 293 -13.52 10.23 10.80
C MET A 293 -14.29 9.89 9.54
N ARG A 294 -14.99 10.87 8.93
CA ARG A 294 -15.72 10.69 7.67
C ARG A 294 -14.84 10.25 6.51
N VAL A 295 -13.62 10.79 6.42
CA VAL A 295 -12.64 10.39 5.39
C VAL A 295 -12.18 8.95 5.61
N LEU A 296 -11.85 8.60 6.85
CA LEU A 296 -11.37 7.27 7.20
C LEU A 296 -12.46 6.22 6.99
N GLU A 297 -13.65 6.43 7.55
CA GLU A 297 -14.80 5.54 7.35
C GLU A 297 -15.22 5.48 5.89
N GLY A 298 -15.17 6.60 5.17
CA GLY A 298 -15.48 6.65 3.74
C GLY A 298 -14.48 5.94 2.84
N SER A 299 -13.30 5.57 3.35
CA SER A 299 -12.28 4.86 2.56
C SER A 299 -12.61 3.39 2.32
N TYR A 300 -13.47 2.79 3.16
CA TYR A 300 -13.86 1.39 3.06
C TYR A 300 -15.37 1.20 3.15
N VAL A 301 -15.88 0.16 2.51
CA VAL A 301 -17.30 -0.17 2.49
C VAL A 301 -17.50 -1.67 2.68
N ASN A 302 -18.49 -2.04 3.49
CA ASN A 302 -18.88 -3.43 3.71
C ASN A 302 -20.16 -3.77 2.93
N THR A 303 -20.04 -3.98 1.62
CA THR A 303 -21.21 -4.27 0.76
C THR A 303 -21.86 -5.63 1.04
N LYS A 304 -21.10 -6.60 1.57
CA LYS A 304 -21.55 -7.99 1.78
C LYS A 304 -21.97 -8.30 3.22
N GLY A 305 -21.64 -7.42 4.16
CA GLY A 305 -21.82 -7.63 5.59
C GLY A 305 -20.86 -8.67 6.18
N GLY A 306 -20.56 -8.54 7.47
CA GLY A 306 -19.73 -9.49 8.24
C GLY A 306 -18.27 -9.04 8.41
N LYS A 307 -17.57 -9.71 9.33
CA LYS A 307 -16.16 -9.42 9.67
C LYS A 307 -15.22 -9.78 8.51
N GLY A 308 -14.19 -8.97 8.28
CA GLY A 308 -13.16 -9.21 7.27
C GLY A 308 -13.63 -9.09 5.81
N LYS A 309 -14.79 -8.45 5.59
CA LYS A 309 -15.45 -8.34 4.28
C LYS A 309 -15.56 -6.89 3.78
N ASN A 310 -14.87 -5.97 4.42
CA ASN A 310 -14.72 -4.63 3.90
C ASN A 310 -13.89 -4.67 2.60
N VAL A 311 -14.16 -3.71 1.73
CA VAL A 311 -13.40 -3.46 0.51
C VAL A 311 -13.18 -1.96 0.40
N GLU A 312 -12.16 -1.53 -0.33
CA GLU A 312 -11.98 -0.11 -0.59
C GLU A 312 -13.18 0.47 -1.35
N SER A 313 -13.62 1.65 -0.92
CA SER A 313 -14.80 2.32 -1.50
C SER A 313 -14.63 2.58 -3.00
N ASP A 314 -13.42 2.94 -3.43
CA ASP A 314 -13.13 3.19 -4.84
C ASP A 314 -13.13 1.92 -5.70
N LEU A 315 -12.85 0.74 -5.12
CA LEU A 315 -13.04 -0.53 -5.84
C LEU A 315 -14.52 -0.79 -6.13
N THR A 316 -15.40 -0.49 -5.18
CA THR A 316 -16.85 -0.62 -5.38
C THR A 316 -17.34 0.36 -6.45
N GLN A 317 -16.82 1.58 -6.43
CA GLN A 317 -17.13 2.58 -7.46
C GLN A 317 -16.62 2.17 -8.85
N GLU A 318 -15.40 1.66 -8.96
CA GLU A 318 -14.83 1.16 -10.22
C GLU A 318 -15.69 0.02 -10.81
N ASN A 319 -16.19 -0.89 -9.96
CA ASN A 319 -17.10 -1.96 -10.38
C ASN A 319 -18.43 -1.40 -10.91
N SER A 320 -19.03 -0.43 -10.21
CA SER A 320 -20.27 0.23 -10.66
C SER A 320 -20.06 0.97 -11.99
N VAL A 321 -18.95 1.70 -12.15
CA VAL A 321 -18.60 2.39 -13.39
C VAL A 321 -18.39 1.40 -14.54
N CYS A 322 -17.78 0.25 -14.29
CA CYS A 322 -17.63 -0.80 -15.30
C CYS A 322 -18.98 -1.34 -15.76
N ASN A 323 -19.91 -1.60 -14.82
CA ASN A 323 -21.27 -2.03 -15.12
C ASN A 323 -22.01 -0.98 -16.00
N GLN A 324 -21.96 0.28 -15.59
CA GLN A 324 -22.56 1.40 -16.36
C GLN A 324 -21.97 1.51 -17.77
N LYS A 325 -20.64 1.42 -17.92
CA LYS A 325 -19.96 1.47 -19.23
C LYS A 325 -20.38 0.31 -20.14
N ALA A 326 -20.56 -0.90 -19.59
CA ALA A 326 -21.02 -2.04 -20.36
C ALA A 326 -22.42 -1.81 -20.95
N LEU A 327 -23.33 -1.25 -20.15
CA LEU A 327 -24.69 -0.93 -20.61
C LEU A 327 -24.73 0.28 -21.56
N ILE A 328 -23.89 1.30 -21.35
CA ILE A 328 -23.76 2.40 -22.33
C ILE A 328 -23.25 1.86 -23.67
N LYS A 329 -22.36 0.86 -23.65
CA LYS A 329 -21.87 0.22 -24.87
C LYS A 329 -22.98 -0.55 -25.58
N SER A 330 -23.91 -1.18 -24.86
CA SER A 330 -25.02 -1.93 -25.45
C SER A 330 -26.07 -1.04 -26.14
N LEU A 331 -26.09 0.27 -25.86
CA LEU A 331 -26.94 1.23 -26.57
C LEU A 331 -26.52 1.46 -28.04
N VAL A 332 -25.30 1.08 -28.44
CA VAL A 332 -24.75 1.24 -29.80
C VAL A 332 -24.96 2.67 -30.33
N ALA A 333 -25.79 2.88 -31.35
CA ALA A 333 -26.04 4.18 -31.99
C ALA A 333 -27.05 5.03 -31.21
N ASN A 334 -27.84 4.43 -30.31
CA ASN A 334 -28.89 5.11 -29.55
C ASN A 334 -28.35 5.78 -28.27
N LYS A 335 -27.20 6.44 -28.36
CA LYS A 335 -26.55 7.16 -27.26
C LYS A 335 -27.02 8.61 -27.20
N SER A 336 -28.24 8.83 -26.72
CA SER A 336 -28.72 10.15 -26.32
C SER A 336 -28.51 10.36 -24.83
N GLU A 337 -28.47 11.60 -24.35
CA GLU A 337 -28.34 11.88 -22.91
C GLU A 337 -29.48 11.23 -22.10
N LYS A 338 -30.71 11.24 -22.65
CA LYS A 338 -31.88 10.61 -22.03
C LYS A 338 -31.74 9.09 -21.95
N SER A 339 -31.25 8.44 -23.00
CA SER A 339 -31.05 6.98 -22.99
C SER A 339 -29.92 6.58 -22.06
N ILE A 340 -28.83 7.36 -22.01
CA ILE A 340 -27.70 7.14 -21.09
C ILE A 340 -28.19 7.26 -19.64
N LYS A 341 -28.83 8.37 -19.25
CA LYS A 341 -29.34 8.56 -17.87
C LYS A 341 -30.26 7.43 -17.44
N ARG A 342 -31.17 7.01 -18.32
CA ARG A 342 -32.11 5.90 -18.05
C ARG A 342 -31.37 4.59 -17.81
N VAL A 343 -30.39 4.25 -18.65
CA VAL A 343 -29.68 2.98 -18.57
C VAL A 343 -28.70 2.94 -17.40
N THR A 344 -27.98 4.03 -17.14
CA THR A 344 -27.07 4.10 -15.99
C THR A 344 -27.81 4.06 -14.66
N GLY A 345 -28.97 4.72 -14.57
CA GLY A 345 -29.82 4.68 -13.36
C GLY A 345 -30.42 3.31 -13.06
N ALA A 346 -30.57 2.45 -14.07
CA ALA A 346 -31.06 1.09 -13.91
C ALA A 346 -29.93 0.03 -13.81
N ALA A 347 -28.65 0.45 -13.88
CA ALA A 347 -27.53 -0.46 -14.11
C ALA A 347 -27.39 -1.54 -13.03
N ASP A 348 -27.45 -1.14 -11.77
CA ASP A 348 -27.28 -2.07 -10.64
C ASP A 348 -28.50 -2.98 -10.49
N THR A 349 -29.71 -2.46 -10.70
CA THR A 349 -30.95 -3.26 -10.70
C THR A 349 -30.92 -4.32 -11.80
N ILE A 350 -30.49 -3.95 -13.01
CA ILE A 350 -30.33 -4.88 -14.14
C ILE A 350 -29.32 -5.98 -13.77
N ALA A 351 -28.16 -5.61 -13.21
CA ALA A 351 -27.15 -6.59 -12.80
C ALA A 351 -27.68 -7.59 -11.76
N VAL A 352 -28.46 -7.12 -10.78
CA VAL A 352 -29.09 -7.99 -9.77
C VAL A 352 -30.13 -8.92 -10.41
N ILE A 353 -30.97 -8.41 -11.31
CA ILE A 353 -31.98 -9.22 -12.02
C ILE A 353 -31.28 -10.30 -12.85
N CYS A 354 -30.25 -9.94 -13.62
CA CYS A 354 -29.47 -10.88 -14.42
C CYS A 354 -28.85 -11.96 -13.51
N SER A 355 -28.20 -11.59 -12.41
CA SER A 355 -27.59 -12.55 -11.50
C SER A 355 -28.62 -13.50 -10.85
N LYS A 356 -29.80 -13.01 -10.48
CA LYS A 356 -30.88 -13.83 -9.92
C LYS A 356 -31.51 -14.75 -10.96
N PHE A 357 -31.67 -14.26 -12.19
CA PHE A 357 -32.15 -15.05 -13.31
C PHE A 357 -31.17 -16.18 -13.61
N ASP A 358 -29.88 -15.87 -13.79
CA ASP A 358 -28.84 -16.88 -14.03
C ASP A 358 -28.83 -17.96 -12.94
N ALA A 359 -28.98 -17.55 -11.67
CA ALA A 359 -29.08 -18.48 -10.55
C ALA A 359 -30.36 -19.36 -10.61
N SER A 360 -31.51 -18.81 -10.99
CA SER A 360 -32.77 -19.57 -11.05
C SER A 360 -32.80 -20.60 -12.18
N VAL A 361 -32.18 -20.27 -13.32
CA VAL A 361 -32.01 -21.22 -14.44
C VAL A 361 -30.75 -22.08 -14.34
N GLN A 362 -30.03 -22.01 -13.21
CA GLN A 362 -28.77 -22.73 -12.98
C GLN A 362 -27.74 -22.52 -14.09
N ILE A 363 -27.82 -21.37 -14.78
CA ILE A 363 -26.78 -20.94 -15.70
C ILE A 363 -25.58 -20.64 -14.84
N LYS A 364 -24.61 -21.56 -14.87
CA LYS A 364 -23.29 -21.26 -14.32
C LYS A 364 -22.80 -20.04 -15.06
N ALA A 365 -22.54 -18.95 -14.31
CA ALA A 365 -21.88 -17.78 -14.86
C ALA A 365 -20.72 -18.29 -15.72
N LYS A 366 -20.59 -17.82 -16.96
CA LYS A 366 -19.42 -18.11 -17.78
C LYS A 366 -18.24 -17.72 -16.93
N SER A 367 -17.54 -18.70 -16.37
CA SER A 367 -16.36 -18.41 -15.58
C SER A 367 -15.48 -17.65 -16.56
N GLY A 368 -15.21 -16.38 -16.26
CA GLY A 368 -14.06 -15.74 -16.87
C GLY A 368 -12.87 -16.66 -16.67
N HIS A 369 -11.77 -16.43 -17.37
CA HIS A 369 -10.51 -17.07 -17.00
C HIS A 369 -10.07 -16.51 -15.62
N HIS A 370 -10.80 -16.88 -14.56
CA HIS A 370 -10.38 -16.77 -13.20
C HIS A 370 -9.24 -17.76 -13.10
N SER A 371 -8.05 -17.21 -12.90
CA SER A 371 -6.89 -17.97 -12.48
C SER A 371 -7.30 -19.02 -11.47
N LYS A 372 -6.89 -20.27 -11.69
CA LYS A 372 -6.93 -21.29 -10.64
C LYS A 372 -6.35 -20.63 -9.37
N PRO A 373 -7.10 -20.56 -8.26
CA PRO A 373 -6.55 -20.09 -7.01
C PRO A 373 -5.35 -20.98 -6.67
N LEU A 374 -4.29 -20.39 -6.15
CA LEU A 374 -3.13 -21.17 -5.71
C LEU A 374 -3.58 -22.07 -4.56
N ASP A 375 -3.28 -23.35 -4.69
CA ASP A 375 -3.68 -24.36 -3.72
C ASP A 375 -2.51 -24.75 -2.80
N LYS A 376 -2.75 -25.72 -1.92
CA LYS A 376 -1.72 -26.21 -0.99
C LYS A 376 -0.54 -26.85 -1.72
N THR A 377 -0.79 -27.54 -2.83
CA THR A 377 0.26 -28.17 -3.65
C THR A 377 1.16 -27.12 -4.29
N ASP A 378 0.57 -26.01 -4.75
CA ASP A 378 1.33 -24.86 -5.25
C ASP A 378 2.23 -24.26 -4.16
N GLN A 379 1.73 -24.16 -2.92
CA GLN A 379 2.52 -23.67 -1.77
C GLN A 379 3.66 -24.62 -1.40
N GLU A 380 3.41 -25.93 -1.36
CA GLU A 380 4.44 -26.95 -1.12
C GLU A 380 5.56 -26.89 -2.17
N LEU A 381 5.21 -26.64 -3.44
CA LEU A 381 6.19 -26.47 -4.51
C LEU A 381 7.04 -25.22 -4.30
N ILE A 382 6.43 -24.09 -3.91
CA ILE A 382 7.14 -22.86 -3.58
C ILE A 382 8.13 -23.11 -2.44
N SER A 383 7.66 -23.69 -1.32
CA SER A 383 8.50 -23.99 -0.16
C SER A 383 9.66 -24.91 -0.50
N LYS A 384 9.43 -25.94 -1.34
CA LYS A 384 10.48 -26.86 -1.77
C LYS A 384 11.59 -26.16 -2.57
N GLU A 385 11.23 -25.29 -3.51
CA GLU A 385 12.21 -24.55 -4.31
C GLU A 385 12.95 -23.49 -3.49
N LEU A 386 12.27 -22.82 -2.54
CA LEU A 386 12.91 -21.88 -1.61
C LEU A 386 13.91 -22.59 -0.70
N ARG A 387 13.51 -23.72 -0.11
CA ARG A 387 14.39 -24.52 0.75
C ARG A 387 15.61 -25.05 0.01
N LYS A 388 15.45 -25.42 -1.26
CA LYS A 388 16.56 -25.85 -2.12
C LYS A 388 17.54 -24.71 -2.41
N SER A 389 17.05 -23.49 -2.60
CA SER A 389 17.86 -22.34 -3.00
C SER A 389 18.43 -21.53 -1.83
N ARG A 390 17.84 -21.66 -0.63
CA ARG A 390 18.19 -20.93 0.61
C ARG A 390 18.56 -19.48 0.32
N PRO A 391 17.62 -18.67 -0.21
CA PRO A 391 17.93 -17.32 -0.65
C PRO A 391 18.33 -16.39 0.52
N PHE A 392 17.86 -16.69 1.74
CA PHE A 392 18.15 -15.88 2.93
C PHE A 392 19.43 -16.27 3.67
N HIS A 393 20.11 -17.34 3.24
CA HIS A 393 21.45 -17.66 3.70
C HIS A 393 22.48 -16.84 2.91
N VAL A 394 23.16 -15.90 3.58
CA VAL A 394 24.08 -14.95 2.93
C VAL A 394 25.27 -15.71 2.33
N THR A 395 25.34 -15.71 1.01
CA THR A 395 26.43 -16.32 0.23
C THR A 395 27.00 -15.25 -0.71
N PRO A 396 28.16 -14.65 -0.38
CA PRO A 396 28.77 -13.61 -1.21
C PRO A 396 29.00 -14.08 -2.64
N GLY A 397 28.75 -13.22 -3.62
CA GLY A 397 29.05 -13.48 -5.03
C GLY A 397 27.93 -14.12 -5.86
N ARG A 398 26.83 -14.55 -5.25
CA ARG A 398 25.69 -15.08 -6.01
C ARG A 398 25.10 -14.02 -6.94
N LYS A 399 24.89 -14.41 -8.20
CA LYS A 399 24.27 -13.58 -9.23
C LYS A 399 22.81 -13.95 -9.46
N CYS A 400 21.98 -12.95 -9.74
CA CYS A 400 20.58 -13.09 -10.08
C CYS A 400 20.35 -12.49 -11.48
N PRO A 401 20.39 -13.32 -12.55
CA PRO A 401 20.16 -12.83 -13.90
C PRO A 401 18.87 -12.00 -14.01
N GLY A 402 18.97 -10.83 -14.66
CA GLY A 402 17.91 -9.82 -14.75
C GLY A 402 17.90 -8.77 -13.63
N PHE A 403 18.68 -8.96 -12.55
CA PHE A 403 18.67 -8.10 -11.36
C PHE A 403 20.07 -7.71 -10.87
N ALA A 404 20.81 -6.97 -11.70
CA ALA A 404 22.11 -6.42 -11.30
C ALA A 404 21.95 -5.28 -10.27
N ASN A 405 22.81 -5.27 -9.24
CA ASN A 405 22.88 -4.23 -8.20
C ASN A 405 21.55 -3.95 -7.48
N ILE A 406 20.72 -4.98 -7.29
CA ILE A 406 19.49 -4.85 -6.50
C ILE A 406 19.82 -4.65 -5.02
N CYS A 407 19.16 -3.70 -4.37
CA CYS A 407 19.31 -3.44 -2.93
C CYS A 407 18.32 -4.29 -2.12
N ALA A 408 18.71 -4.77 -0.94
CA ALA A 408 17.83 -5.51 -0.04
C ALA A 408 16.64 -4.69 0.49
N VAL A 409 16.78 -3.37 0.58
CA VAL A 409 15.75 -2.46 1.11
C VAL A 409 15.20 -1.53 0.02
N PRO A 410 13.93 -1.07 0.09
CA PRO A 410 13.36 -0.17 -0.91
C PRO A 410 14.14 1.14 -1.09
N VAL A 411 14.56 1.77 0.00
CA VAL A 411 15.34 3.02 0.03
C VAL A 411 16.57 2.77 0.89
N SER A 412 17.76 3.03 0.34
CA SER A 412 19.01 2.87 1.09
C SER A 412 19.27 4.08 2.00
N VAL A 413 20.15 3.93 3.00
CA VAL A 413 20.48 4.99 3.96
C VAL A 413 20.95 6.27 3.26
N GLU A 414 21.72 6.12 2.19
CA GLU A 414 22.28 7.24 1.42
C GLU A 414 21.17 8.04 0.69
N GLN A 415 20.04 7.41 0.42
CA GLN A 415 18.90 8.03 -0.27
C GLN A 415 17.95 8.74 0.70
N ILE A 416 18.03 8.48 2.01
CA ILE A 416 17.14 9.07 3.03
C ILE A 416 17.17 10.60 3.01
N PRO A 417 18.33 11.30 2.98
CA PRO A 417 18.35 12.77 2.95
C PRO A 417 17.65 13.33 1.72
N ALA A 418 17.89 12.73 0.55
CA ALA A 418 17.24 13.13 -0.71
C ALA A 418 15.72 12.85 -0.69
N MET A 419 15.30 11.74 -0.07
CA MET A 419 13.90 11.44 0.14
C MET A 419 13.25 12.48 1.04
N LYS A 420 13.84 12.78 2.21
CA LYS A 420 13.35 13.81 3.14
C LYS A 420 13.21 15.17 2.47
N GLN A 421 14.22 15.59 1.68
CA GLN A 421 14.14 16.82 0.90
C GLN A 421 12.96 16.80 -0.08
N ARG A 422 12.74 15.68 -0.77
CA ARG A 422 11.62 15.55 -1.71
C ARG A 422 10.26 15.57 -1.01
N LEU A 423 10.13 14.89 0.13
CA LEU A 423 8.92 14.91 0.94
C LEU A 423 8.61 16.34 1.39
N ASN A 424 9.60 17.07 1.91
CA ASN A 424 9.45 18.47 2.31
C ASN A 424 9.00 19.36 1.16
N GLN A 425 9.57 19.21 -0.04
CA GLN A 425 9.10 19.95 -1.23
C GLN A 425 7.62 19.70 -1.53
N ILE A 426 7.17 18.44 -1.42
CA ILE A 426 5.77 18.08 -1.67
C ILE A 426 4.88 18.67 -0.58
N ILE A 427 5.28 18.54 0.70
CA ILE A 427 4.56 19.11 1.84
C ILE A 427 4.42 20.62 1.68
N THR A 428 5.52 21.34 1.48
CA THR A 428 5.48 22.80 1.25
C THR A 428 4.57 23.17 0.07
N ARG A 429 4.56 22.39 -1.02
CA ARG A 429 3.67 22.66 -2.14
C ARG A 429 2.20 22.44 -1.78
N LEU A 430 1.89 21.39 -1.02
CA LEU A 430 0.52 21.04 -0.62
C LEU A 430 -0.03 21.98 0.46
N THR A 431 0.84 22.54 1.31
CA THR A 431 0.45 23.46 2.39
C THR A 431 0.47 24.93 1.98
N ARG A 432 0.93 25.28 0.77
CA ARG A 432 0.89 26.66 0.25
C ARG A 432 -0.54 27.22 0.31
N GLY A 433 -0.72 28.26 1.10
CA GLY A 433 -2.00 28.95 1.25
C GLY A 433 -2.97 28.32 2.25
N LEU A 434 -2.55 27.28 2.99
CA LEU A 434 -3.30 26.74 4.13
C LEU A 434 -2.73 27.36 5.41
N SER A 435 -3.55 28.08 6.17
CA SER A 435 -3.26 28.41 7.56
C SER A 435 -3.37 27.13 8.37
N VAL A 436 -2.23 26.57 8.77
CA VAL A 436 -2.20 25.48 9.75
C VAL A 436 -2.21 26.17 11.11
N ASP A 437 -3.29 26.01 11.87
CA ASP A 437 -3.27 26.32 13.30
C ASP A 437 -2.36 25.27 13.94
N VAL A 438 -1.07 25.59 14.02
CA VAL A 438 -0.14 24.86 14.88
C VAL A 438 -0.51 25.32 16.29
N GLU A 439 -1.33 24.55 16.99
CA GLU A 439 -1.41 24.67 18.44
C GLU A 439 0.03 24.48 18.95
N ASN A 440 0.63 25.56 19.46
CA ASN A 440 1.95 25.50 20.06
C ASN A 440 1.86 24.55 21.26
N GLU A 441 2.61 23.45 21.24
CA GLU A 441 2.82 22.55 22.40
C GLU A 441 3.67 23.23 23.49
N ASP A 442 3.52 24.53 23.72
CA ASP A 442 4.25 25.30 24.73
C ASP A 442 3.37 25.71 25.94
N ASP A 443 2.08 25.36 25.96
CA ASP A 443 1.21 25.61 27.13
C ASP A 443 0.78 24.30 27.80
N VAL A 444 1.75 23.59 28.38
CA VAL A 444 1.49 22.72 29.54
C VAL A 444 2.51 23.08 30.62
N ASP A 445 2.31 24.24 31.24
CA ASP A 445 2.77 24.51 32.60
C ASP A 445 1.64 24.11 33.57
N VAL A 446 1.91 23.04 34.34
CA VAL A 446 1.59 22.71 35.75
C VAL A 446 1.48 21.20 35.94
#